data_AF-A0A7S4QN60-F1
#
_entry.id   AF-A0A7S4QN60-F1
#
_cell.length_a   1.000
_cell.length_b   1.000
_cell.length_c   1.000
_cell.angle_alpha   90.00
_cell.angle_beta   90.00
_cell.angle_gamma   90.00
#
_symmetry.space_group_name_H-M   'P 1'
#
loop_
_entity.id
_entity.type
_entity.pdbx_description
1 polymer ?
#
loop_
_entity_poly.entity_id
_entity_poly.type
_entity_poly.pdbx_seq_one_letter_code
_entity_poly.pdbx_strand_id
1 'polypeptide(L)'
;FRGKVTGEDLEVAKEILRTRCVIGLMDRMEESLDRFSTYFGWSAPDGDDCKNELLHKGVNRNSHAKVKVGSEAWNIMYEQNELDIKLYEYAQVLFEEQRLLFSYEGSQR
;
A
#
# COMPACT_ATOMS: atom_id res chain seq x y z
N PHE A 1 -2.97 14.06 -23.06
CA PHE A 1 -3.75 13.58 -21.90
C PHE A 1 -3.49 14.49 -20.70
N ARG A 2 -4.31 15.53 -20.46
CA ARG A 2 -4.14 16.41 -19.28
C ARG A 2 -5.49 17.01 -18.85
N GLY A 3 -6.21 16.28 -18.00
CA GLY A 3 -7.19 16.87 -17.08
C GLY A 3 -6.49 17.24 -15.77
N LYS A 4 -6.90 18.33 -15.12
CA LYS A 4 -6.46 18.64 -13.76
C LYS A 4 -7.09 17.59 -12.83
N VAL A 5 -6.30 16.99 -11.94
CA VAL A 5 -6.82 16.06 -10.93
C VAL A 5 -7.71 16.84 -9.95
N THR A 6 -8.88 16.29 -9.66
CA THR A 6 -9.93 16.90 -8.86
C THR A 6 -10.32 16.01 -7.69
N GLY A 7 -11.20 16.53 -6.82
CA GLY A 7 -11.80 15.72 -5.76
C GLY A 7 -12.66 14.57 -6.28
N GLU A 8 -13.22 14.66 -7.49
CA GLU A 8 -13.98 13.56 -8.09
C GLU A 8 -13.07 12.37 -8.42
N ASP A 9 -11.85 12.64 -8.90
CA ASP A 9 -10.85 11.62 -9.15
C ASP A 9 -10.44 10.90 -7.86
N LEU A 10 -10.36 11.63 -6.74
CA LEU A 10 -10.09 11.04 -5.42
C LEU A 10 -11.20 10.07 -5.01
N GLU A 11 -12.48 10.44 -5.17
CA GLU A 11 -13.60 9.56 -4.81
C GLU A 11 -13.67 8.32 -5.69
N VAL A 12 -13.38 8.45 -7.00
CA VAL A 12 -13.25 7.31 -7.91
C VAL A 12 -12.10 6.40 -7.50
N ALA A 13 -10.94 6.96 -7.15
CA ALA A 13 -9.79 6.19 -6.70
C ALA A 13 -10.09 5.43 -5.40
N LYS A 14 -10.75 6.06 -4.41
CA LYS A 14 -11.19 5.39 -3.18
C LYS A 14 -12.10 4.20 -3.48
N GLU A 15 -13.07 4.36 -4.37
CA GLU A 15 -13.98 3.28 -4.73
C GLU A 15 -13.26 2.12 -5.43
N ILE A 16 -12.28 2.42 -6.30
CA ILE A 16 -11.42 1.40 -6.91
C ILE A 16 -10.64 0.65 -5.83
N LEU A 17 -9.99 1.36 -4.90
CA LEU A 17 -9.22 0.73 -3.82
C LEU A 17 -10.10 -0.19 -2.97
N ARG A 18 -11.29 0.26 -2.58
CA ARG A 18 -12.20 -0.50 -1.72
C ARG A 18 -12.78 -1.74 -2.39
N THR A 19 -13.07 -1.66 -3.69
CA THR A 19 -13.84 -2.72 -4.38
C THR A 19 -13.00 -3.64 -5.26
N ARG A 20 -11.81 -3.23 -5.68
CA ARG A 20 -11.02 -3.94 -6.70
C ARG A 20 -9.62 -4.34 -6.23
N CYS A 21 -9.15 -3.85 -5.09
CA CYS A 21 -7.77 -4.04 -4.65
C CYS A 21 -7.68 -4.77 -3.31
N VAL A 22 -6.65 -5.60 -3.17
CA VAL A 22 -6.09 -5.95 -1.85
C VAL A 22 -5.02 -4.90 -1.55
N ILE A 23 -5.11 -4.28 -0.38
CA ILE A 23 -4.21 -3.18 -0.01
C ILE A 23 -2.96 -3.74 0.66
N GLY A 24 -1.81 -3.24 0.23
CA GLY A 24 -0.50 -3.42 0.88
C GLY A 24 0.12 -2.08 1.23
N LEU A 25 0.96 -2.06 2.28
CA LEU A 25 1.68 -0.88 2.76
C LEU A 25 3.18 -1.15 2.79
N MET A 26 3.98 -0.21 2.29
CA MET A 26 5.44 -0.32 2.27
C MET A 26 6.04 -0.48 3.68
N ASP A 27 5.51 0.26 4.67
CA ASP A 27 5.95 0.18 6.06
C ASP A 27 5.58 -1.16 6.74
N ARG A 28 4.70 -1.94 6.11
CA ARG A 28 4.28 -3.29 6.55
C ARG A 28 4.41 -4.27 5.38
N MET A 29 5.54 -4.20 4.68
CA MET A 29 5.78 -4.97 3.45
C MET A 29 5.64 -6.48 3.66
N GLU A 30 6.20 -7.03 4.73
CA GLU A 30 6.15 -8.47 5.02
C GLU A 30 4.71 -8.97 5.11
N GLU A 31 3.88 -8.32 5.92
CA GLU A 31 2.47 -8.63 6.05
C GLU A 31 1.70 -8.40 4.75
N SER A 32 2.06 -7.37 3.99
CA SER A 32 1.44 -7.11 2.68
C SER A 32 1.68 -8.25 1.70
N LEU A 33 2.91 -8.77 1.67
CA LEU A 33 3.26 -9.94 0.85
C LEU A 33 2.52 -11.20 1.31
N ASP A 34 2.38 -11.41 2.62
CA ASP A 34 1.58 -12.53 3.14
C ASP A 34 0.13 -12.45 2.71
N ARG A 35 -0.49 -11.27 2.85
CA ARG A 35 -1.88 -11.04 2.40
C ARG A 35 -2.04 -11.30 0.91
N PHE A 36 -1.09 -10.87 0.08
CA PHE A 36 -1.14 -11.14 -1.36
C PHE A 36 -0.99 -12.62 -1.66
N SER A 37 -0.04 -13.31 -1.03
CA SER A 37 0.17 -14.74 -1.22
C SER A 37 -1.07 -15.54 -0.82
N THR A 38 -1.69 -15.23 0.32
CA THR A 38 -2.93 -15.87 0.76
C THR A 38 -4.09 -15.56 -0.19
N TYR A 39 -4.34 -14.29 -0.51
CA TYR A 39 -5.50 -13.90 -1.32
C TYR A 39 -5.43 -14.45 -2.76
N PHE A 40 -4.27 -14.39 -3.39
CA PHE A 40 -4.09 -14.81 -4.78
C PHE A 40 -3.65 -16.27 -4.92
N GLY A 41 -3.42 -16.97 -3.81
CA GLY A 41 -2.94 -18.35 -3.81
C GLY A 41 -1.55 -18.49 -4.43
N TRP A 42 -0.66 -17.50 -4.22
CA TRP A 42 0.70 -17.58 -4.74
C TRP A 42 1.45 -18.71 -4.04
N SER A 43 1.92 -19.68 -4.82
CA SER A 43 2.80 -20.75 -4.36
C SER A 43 3.96 -20.89 -5.34
N ALA A 44 5.18 -20.77 -4.84
CA ALA A 44 6.40 -21.04 -5.61
C ALA A 44 7.27 -22.02 -4.82
N PRO A 45 7.97 -22.95 -5.48
CA PRO A 45 8.89 -23.89 -4.82
C PRO A 45 9.90 -23.21 -3.90
N ASP A 46 10.39 -22.02 -4.30
CA ASP A 46 11.33 -21.19 -3.56
C ASP A 46 10.68 -19.88 -3.06
N GLY A 47 9.36 -19.91 -2.82
CA GLY A 47 8.57 -18.70 -2.52
C GLY A 47 9.02 -17.96 -1.28
N ASP A 48 9.35 -18.70 -0.21
CA ASP A 48 9.81 -18.11 1.05
C ASP A 48 11.20 -17.48 0.91
N ASP A 49 12.11 -18.14 0.19
CA ASP A 49 13.44 -17.59 -0.09
C ASP A 49 13.34 -16.33 -0.94
N CYS A 50 12.52 -16.34 -1.99
CA CYS A 50 12.26 -15.16 -2.81
C CYS A 50 11.65 -13.99 -2.00
N LYS A 51 10.67 -14.28 -1.13
CA LYS A 51 10.06 -13.29 -0.24
C LYS A 51 11.09 -12.69 0.72
N ASN A 52 11.90 -13.52 1.37
CA ASN A 52 12.94 -13.10 2.28
C ASN A 52 14.01 -12.27 1.57
N GLU A 53 14.41 -12.67 0.37
CA GLU A 53 15.33 -11.90 -0.45
C GLU A 53 14.74 -10.53 -0.81
N LEU A 54 13.47 -10.44 -1.18
CA LEU A 54 12.82 -9.15 -1.49
C LEU A 54 12.80 -8.22 -0.27
N LEU A 55 12.48 -8.76 0.92
CA LEU A 55 12.42 -8.01 2.18
C LEU A 55 13.81 -7.53 2.65
N HIS A 56 14.84 -8.37 2.51
CA HIS A 56 16.17 -8.09 3.07
C HIS A 56 17.20 -7.56 2.07
N LYS A 57 17.14 -7.99 0.80
CA LYS A 57 17.97 -7.40 -0.27
C LYS A 57 17.44 -6.04 -0.69
N GLY A 58 16.22 -5.67 -0.29
CA GLY A 58 15.72 -4.30 -0.31
C GLY A 58 15.49 -3.78 -1.72
N VAL A 59 14.23 -3.79 -2.15
CA VAL A 59 13.75 -2.86 -3.17
C VAL A 59 13.58 -1.48 -2.53
N ASN A 60 13.93 -0.41 -3.25
CA ASN A 60 13.85 0.98 -2.78
C ASN A 60 14.95 1.43 -1.76
N ARG A 61 16.21 1.08 -2.01
CA ARG A 61 17.39 1.55 -1.24
C ARG A 61 17.78 3.02 -1.49
N ASN A 62 17.00 3.75 -2.30
CA ASN A 62 17.31 5.14 -2.57
C ASN A 62 17.12 5.95 -1.29
N SER A 63 18.20 6.48 -0.74
CA SER A 63 18.10 7.39 0.38
C SER A 63 17.51 8.70 -0.13
N HIS A 64 16.26 8.95 0.20
CA HIS A 64 15.66 10.25 0.01
C HIS A 64 16.03 11.11 1.22
N ALA A 65 16.39 12.37 0.96
CA ALA A 65 16.57 13.34 2.03
C ALA A 65 15.26 13.40 2.83
N LYS A 66 15.34 13.12 4.13
CA LYS A 66 14.18 13.26 5.01
C LYS A 66 13.83 14.74 5.10
N VAL A 67 12.74 15.14 4.46
CA VAL A 67 12.27 16.52 4.53
C VAL A 67 11.52 16.70 5.84
N LYS A 68 11.89 17.73 6.61
CA LYS A 68 11.29 18.02 7.90
C LYS A 68 9.83 18.42 7.71
N VAL A 69 8.91 17.77 8.41
CA VAL A 69 7.48 18.13 8.44
C VAL A 69 7.31 19.62 8.77
N GLY A 70 6.48 20.31 8.00
CA GLY A 70 6.22 21.75 8.15
C GLY A 70 7.31 22.67 7.59
N SER A 71 8.41 22.14 7.06
CA SER A 71 9.37 22.96 6.29
C SER A 71 8.76 23.40 4.95
N GLU A 72 9.30 24.45 4.35
CA GLU A 72 8.85 24.97 3.05
C GLU A 72 8.82 23.87 1.97
N ALA A 73 9.90 23.09 1.85
CA ALA A 73 9.97 21.97 0.91
C ALA A 73 8.91 20.89 1.21
N TRP A 74 8.61 20.62 2.48
CA TRP A 74 7.57 19.66 2.86
C TRP A 74 6.18 20.18 2.49
N ASN A 75 5.89 21.44 2.79
CA ASN A 75 4.60 22.07 2.49
C ASN A 75 4.35 22.09 0.97
N ILE A 76 5.36 22.43 0.17
CA ILE A 76 5.25 22.40 -1.30
C ILE A 76 4.92 20.97 -1.80
N MET A 77 5.61 19.95 -1.29
CA MET A 77 5.31 18.56 -1.67
C MET A 77 3.92 18.14 -1.20
N TYR A 78 3.53 18.52 0.02
CA TYR A 78 2.21 18.23 0.58
C TYR A 78 1.10 18.85 -0.27
N GLU A 79 1.22 20.13 -0.60
CA GLU A 79 0.24 20.85 -1.43
C GLU A 79 0.10 20.25 -2.83
N GLN A 80 1.19 19.77 -3.43
CA GLN A 80 1.16 19.10 -4.73
C GLN A 80 0.53 17.70 -4.69
N ASN A 81 0.55 17.04 -3.54
CA ASN A 81 0.11 15.66 -3.36
C ASN A 81 -1.05 15.53 -2.36
N GLU A 82 -1.79 16.61 -2.09
CA GLU A 82 -2.84 16.63 -1.06
C GLU A 82 -3.88 15.51 -1.28
N LEU A 83 -4.26 15.26 -2.53
CA LEU A 83 -5.21 14.21 -2.89
C LEU A 83 -4.62 12.81 -2.70
N ASP A 84 -3.34 12.61 -3.04
CA ASP A 84 -2.66 11.33 -2.81
C ASP A 84 -2.47 11.04 -1.32
N ILE A 85 -2.23 12.07 -0.50
CA ILE A 85 -2.18 11.92 0.97
C ILE A 85 -3.53 11.46 1.51
N LYS A 86 -4.63 12.10 1.09
CA LYS A 86 -5.98 11.69 1.48
C LYS A 86 -6.32 10.26 1.00
N LEU A 87 -5.84 9.89 -0.19
CA LEU A 87 -6.02 8.53 -0.71
C LEU A 87 -5.20 7.51 0.09
N TYR A 88 -3.97 7.85 0.47
CA TYR A 88 -3.11 7.01 1.30
C TYR A 88 -3.68 6.81 2.71
N GLU A 89 -4.16 7.86 3.36
CA GLU A 89 -4.85 7.77 4.66
C GLU A 89 -6.05 6.81 4.57
N TYR A 90 -6.82 6.89 3.48
CA TYR A 90 -7.91 5.97 3.23
C TYR A 90 -7.43 4.52 2.98
N ALA A 91 -6.35 4.34 2.23
CA ALA A 91 -5.74 3.03 2.02
C ALA A 91 -5.28 2.39 3.35
N GLN A 92 -4.77 3.17 4.30
CA GLN A 92 -4.43 2.66 5.63
C GLN A 92 -5.66 2.15 6.39
N VAL A 93 -6.81 2.84 6.30
CA VAL A 93 -8.08 2.36 6.87
C VAL A 93 -8.49 1.04 6.21
N LEU A 94 -8.49 0.98 4.88
CA LEU A 94 -8.83 -0.25 4.14
C LEU A 94 -7.89 -1.41 4.49
N PHE A 95 -6.60 -1.14 4.69
CA PHE A 95 -5.63 -2.16 5.10
C PHE A 95 -6.03 -2.79 6.44
N GLU A 96 -6.50 -2.03 7.41
CA GLU A 96 -6.99 -2.60 8.68
C GLU A 96 -8.32 -3.34 8.50
N GLU A 97 -9.27 -2.78 7.74
CA GLU A 97 -10.57 -3.40 7.49
C GLU A 97 -10.44 -4.75 6.76
N GLN A 98 -9.56 -4.82 5.76
CA GLN A 98 -9.30 -6.04 4.98
C GLN A 98 -8.66 -7.16 5.79
N ARG A 99 -8.19 -6.91 7.02
CA ARG A 99 -7.64 -7.96 7.89
C ARG A 99 -8.66 -9.09 8.15
N LEU A 100 -9.96 -8.77 8.09
CA LEU A 100 -11.05 -9.74 8.23
C LEU A 100 -11.11 -10.76 7.09
N LEU A 101 -10.58 -10.44 5.91
CA LEU A 101 -10.46 -11.38 4.78
C LEU A 101 -9.52 -12.54 5.11
N PHE A 102 -8.62 -12.35 6.07
CA PHE A 102 -7.53 -13.26 6.39
C PHE A 102 -7.65 -13.89 7.79
N SER A 103 -8.64 -13.48 8.60
CA SER A 103 -8.79 -13.96 9.98
C SER A 103 -9.56 -15.29 10.11
N TYR A 104 -10.03 -15.89 9.00
CA TYR A 104 -10.92 -17.06 9.01
C TYR A 104 -10.33 -18.35 8.42
N GLU A 105 -9.03 -18.42 8.14
CA GLU A 105 -8.36 -19.64 7.64
C GLU A 105 -7.82 -20.54 8.77
N GLY A 106 -8.61 -20.75 9.83
CA GLY A 106 -8.25 -21.58 11.00
C GLY A 106 -9.21 -22.73 11.30
N SER A 107 -10.19 -23.01 10.45
CA SER A 107 -11.08 -24.16 10.59
C SER A 107 -11.31 -24.77 9.22
N GLN A 108 -10.94 -26.05 9.06
CA GLN A 108 -10.91 -26.84 7.82
C GLN A 108 -9.55 -26.86 7.09
N ARG A 109 -8.52 -27.43 7.74
CA ARG A 109 -7.60 -28.40 7.11
C ARG A 109 -7.22 -29.46 8.13
#